data_AF-A4IC13-F1
#
_entry.id   AF-A4IC13-F1
#
_cell.length_a   1.000
_cell.length_b   1.000
_cell.length_c   1.000
_cell.angle_alpha   90.00
_cell.angle_beta   90.00
_cell.angle_gamma   90.00
#
_symmetry.space_group_name_H-M   'P 1'
#
loop_
_entity.id
_entity.type
_entity.pdbx_description
1 polymer ?
#
loop_
_entity_poly.entity_id
_entity_poly.type
_entity_poly.pdbx_seq_one_letter_code
_entity_poly.pdbx_strand_id
1 'polypeptide(L)'
;MEFIMNSVYAVDPIYLLMSAVAQQMLAMAWFDCIVGQIDRYYVAADKGVRRVEHAITRYPGIMVSAMTFACSLLRSLVVLTMVSMCNCSTLYQYQSAAMVAVMIGMMRVHRTFSCHRPIQIFVTETGYEMAAAMTAAVVCYYMKKYNF
;
A
#
# COMPACT_ATOMS: atom_id res chain seq x y z
N MET A 1 -14.58 -22.29 2.66
CA MET A 1 -14.93 -20.90 3.00
C MET A 1 -14.89 -20.65 4.51
N GLU A 2 -15.45 -21.53 5.34
CA GLU A 2 -15.51 -21.35 6.79
C GLU A 2 -14.16 -21.03 7.44
N PHE A 3 -13.08 -21.70 7.05
CA PHE A 3 -11.74 -21.42 7.57
C PHE A 3 -11.28 -19.97 7.31
N ILE A 4 -11.55 -19.42 6.13
CA ILE A 4 -11.20 -18.04 5.77
C ILE A 4 -12.04 -17.08 6.61
N MET A 5 -13.36 -17.31 6.72
CA MET A 5 -14.23 -16.46 7.53
C MET A 5 -13.80 -16.47 9.00
N ASN A 6 -13.52 -17.64 9.57
CA ASN A 6 -13.04 -17.76 10.95
C ASN A 6 -11.71 -17.03 11.14
N SER A 7 -10.79 -17.12 10.16
CA SER A 7 -9.52 -16.40 10.21
C SER A 7 -9.70 -14.88 10.19
N VAL A 8 -10.68 -14.37 9.42
CA VAL A 8 -11.01 -12.94 9.35
C VAL A 8 -11.67 -12.47 10.65
N TYR A 9 -12.60 -13.25 11.21
CA TYR A 9 -13.25 -12.92 12.49
C TYR A 9 -12.30 -12.97 13.68
N ALA A 10 -11.22 -13.76 13.60
CA ALA A 10 -10.18 -13.82 14.62
C ALA A 10 -9.17 -12.65 14.51
N VAL A 11 -9.29 -11.77 13.51
CA VAL A 11 -8.38 -10.62 13.38
C VAL A 11 -8.79 -9.52 14.36
N ASP A 12 -7.86 -9.12 15.23
CA ASP A 12 -8.08 -8.00 16.12
C ASP A 12 -8.25 -6.69 15.32
N PRO A 13 -9.38 -5.97 15.49
CA PRO A 13 -9.65 -4.75 14.75
C PRO A 13 -8.65 -3.62 15.07
N ILE A 14 -8.04 -3.66 16.26
CA ILE A 14 -7.01 -2.71 16.68
C ILE A 14 -5.76 -2.84 15.82
N TYR A 15 -5.35 -4.07 15.45
CA TYR A 15 -4.20 -4.30 14.59
C TYR A 15 -4.43 -3.76 13.18
N LEU A 16 -5.65 -3.92 12.66
CA LEU A 16 -6.05 -3.34 11.38
C LEU A 16 -5.99 -1.81 11.43
N LEU A 17 -6.56 -1.19 12.46
CA LEU A 17 -6.58 0.27 12.58
C LEU A 17 -5.17 0.86 12.71
N MET A 18 -4.34 0.32 13.61
CA MET A 18 -2.98 0.84 13.83
C MET A 18 -2.08 0.68 12.61
N SER A 19 -2.16 -0.48 11.93
CA SER A 19 -1.43 -0.70 10.69
C SER A 19 -1.92 0.19 9.55
N ALA A 20 -3.22 0.46 9.46
CA ALA A 20 -3.79 1.36 8.48
C ALA A 20 -3.36 2.81 8.71
N VAL A 21 -3.32 3.28 9.96
CA VAL A 21 -2.81 4.61 10.33
C VAL A 21 -1.33 4.76 9.95
N ALA A 22 -0.50 3.78 10.29
CA ALA A 22 0.92 3.80 9.94
C ALA A 22 1.14 3.84 8.42
N GLN A 23 0.37 3.04 7.65
CA GLN A 23 0.40 3.07 6.19
C GLN A 23 -0.11 4.41 5.63
N GLN A 24 -1.12 5.02 6.25
CA GLN A 24 -1.63 6.32 5.81
C GLN A 24 -0.58 7.42 6.02
N MET A 25 0.12 7.42 7.15
CA MET A 25 1.24 8.35 7.39
C MET A 25 2.36 8.15 6.37
N LEU A 26 2.70 6.89 6.06
CA LEU A 26 3.64 6.57 5.01
C LEU A 26 3.15 7.07 3.64
N ALA A 27 1.86 6.93 3.34
CA ALA A 27 1.26 7.41 2.10
C ALA A 27 1.43 8.92 1.94
N MET A 28 1.10 9.68 2.98
CA MET A 28 1.30 11.13 2.99
C MET A 28 2.77 11.47 2.70
N ALA A 29 3.71 10.87 3.45
CA ALA A 29 5.14 11.11 3.24
C ALA A 29 5.61 10.69 1.83
N TRP A 30 5.14 9.55 1.32
CA TRP A 30 5.54 9.03 0.01
C TRP A 30 5.04 9.91 -1.13
N PHE A 31 3.74 10.23 -1.14
CA PHE A 31 3.14 11.01 -2.22
C PHE A 31 3.53 12.49 -2.15
N ASP A 32 3.59 13.09 -0.95
CA ASP A 32 3.91 14.52 -0.83
C ASP A 32 5.41 14.79 -0.98
N CYS A 33 6.28 13.91 -0.47
CA CYS A 33 7.72 14.12 -0.57
C CYS A 33 8.30 13.49 -1.83
N ILE A 34 8.19 12.16 -1.99
CA ILE A 34 8.92 11.45 -3.05
C ILE A 34 8.27 11.71 -4.41
N VAL A 35 6.98 11.39 -4.54
CA VAL A 35 6.26 11.59 -5.82
C VAL A 35 6.16 13.07 -6.14
N GLY A 36 5.84 13.91 -5.16
CA GLY A 36 5.80 15.36 -5.32
C GLY A 36 7.13 15.96 -5.81
N GLN A 37 8.28 15.48 -5.33
CA GLN A 37 9.59 15.92 -5.84
C GLN A 37 9.86 15.45 -7.27
N ILE A 38 9.53 14.19 -7.58
CA ILE A 38 9.71 13.64 -8.92
C ILE A 38 8.84 14.40 -9.93
N ASP A 39 7.57 14.65 -9.59
CA ASP A 39 6.65 15.38 -10.45
C ASP A 39 7.14 16.81 -10.68
N ARG A 40 7.61 17.51 -9.63
CA ARG A 40 8.21 18.86 -9.77
C ARG A 40 9.44 18.85 -10.67
N TYR A 41 10.31 17.87 -10.53
CA TYR A 41 11.51 17.73 -11.36
C TYR A 41 11.15 17.57 -12.84
N TYR A 42 10.17 16.71 -13.14
CA TYR A 42 9.75 16.48 -14.51
C TYR A 42 8.90 17.61 -15.10
N VAL A 43 8.07 18.28 -14.31
CA VAL A 43 7.37 19.49 -14.72
C VAL A 43 8.37 20.61 -15.05
N ALA A 44 9.47 20.73 -14.30
CA ALA A 44 10.53 21.67 -14.61
C ALA A 44 11.29 21.31 -15.89
N ALA A 45 11.43 20.01 -16.21
CA ALA A 45 12.09 19.53 -17.42
C ALA A 45 11.21 19.67 -18.68
N ASP A 46 9.91 19.43 -18.57
CA ASP A 46 8.95 19.55 -19.68
C ASP A 46 8.47 21.00 -19.82
N LYS A 47 9.08 21.76 -20.73
CA LYS A 47 8.64 23.12 -21.12
C LYS A 47 7.30 23.15 -21.90
N GLY A 48 6.24 22.52 -21.42
CA GLY A 48 4.89 22.80 -21.94
C GLY A 48 3.92 21.63 -22.17
N VAL A 49 4.12 20.45 -21.59
CA VAL A 49 3.10 19.38 -21.69
C VAL A 49 2.19 19.38 -20.45
N ARG A 50 1.31 20.39 -20.35
CA ARG A 50 0.26 20.52 -19.29
C ARG A 50 -0.86 19.46 -19.34
N ARG A 51 -0.68 18.31 -20.02
CA ARG A 51 -1.78 17.34 -20.19
C ARG A 51 -2.05 16.49 -18.94
N VAL A 52 -1.05 16.29 -18.06
CA VAL A 52 -1.18 15.39 -16.90
C VAL A 52 -1.88 16.08 -15.70
N GLU A 53 -1.68 17.39 -15.49
CA GLU A 53 -2.32 18.16 -14.41
C GLU A 53 -3.86 18.09 -14.46
N HIS A 54 -4.44 18.03 -15.66
CA HIS A 54 -5.89 17.93 -15.86
C HIS A 54 -6.48 16.53 -15.57
N ALA A 55 -5.67 15.47 -15.57
CA ALA A 55 -6.15 14.11 -15.26
C ALA A 55 -6.17 13.84 -13.74
N ILE A 56 -5.17 14.33 -13.01
CA ILE A 56 -5.01 14.11 -11.57
C ILE A 56 -6.03 14.91 -10.74
N THR A 57 -6.47 16.07 -11.24
CA THR A 57 -7.40 16.97 -10.53
C THR A 57 -8.87 16.50 -10.52
N ARG A 58 -9.20 15.32 -11.06
CA ARG A 58 -10.60 14.84 -11.13
C ARG A 58 -11.22 14.44 -9.80
N TYR A 59 -10.43 14.05 -8.81
CA TYR A 59 -10.95 13.60 -7.52
C TYR A 59 -10.53 14.54 -6.39
N PRO A 60 -11.45 14.88 -5.46
CA PRO A 60 -11.09 15.70 -4.31
C PRO A 60 -10.09 14.94 -3.44
N GLY A 61 -9.11 15.65 -2.85
CA GLY A 61 -8.06 15.04 -2.03
C GLY A 61 -8.58 14.18 -0.88
N ILE A 62 -9.75 14.53 -0.33
CA ILE A 62 -10.46 13.75 0.70
C ILE A 62 -10.87 12.36 0.18
N MET A 63 -11.32 12.27 -1.07
CA MET A 63 -11.70 10.98 -1.65
C MET A 63 -10.45 10.11 -1.89
N VAL A 64 -9.34 10.71 -2.31
CA VAL A 64 -8.06 10.01 -2.48
C VAL A 64 -7.54 9.52 -1.13
N SER A 65 -7.61 10.34 -0.08
CA SER A 65 -7.19 9.93 1.28
C SER A 65 -8.09 8.83 1.86
N ALA A 66 -9.41 8.91 1.65
CA ALA A 66 -10.34 7.86 2.08
C ALA A 66 -10.07 6.52 1.36
N MET A 67 -9.82 6.56 0.05
CA MET A 67 -9.53 5.35 -0.73
C MET A 67 -8.16 4.75 -0.39
N THR A 68 -7.15 5.58 -0.12
CA THR A 68 -5.84 5.11 0.36
C THR A 68 -5.95 4.43 1.72
N PHE A 69 -6.77 4.97 2.62
CA PHE A 69 -7.05 4.36 3.92
C PHE A 69 -7.84 3.05 3.79
N ALA A 70 -8.84 2.99 2.91
CA ALA A 70 -9.55 1.75 2.63
C ALA A 70 -8.62 0.67 2.05
N CYS A 71 -7.70 1.06 1.17
CA CYS A 71 -6.68 0.15 0.64
C CYS A 71 -5.70 -0.31 1.72
N SER A 72 -5.33 0.54 2.69
CA SER A 72 -4.44 0.14 3.78
C SER A 72 -5.09 -0.87 4.72
N LEU A 73 -6.38 -0.70 5.03
CA LEU A 73 -7.17 -1.69 5.78
C LEU A 73 -7.24 -3.03 5.06
N LEU A 74 -7.58 -3.03 3.76
CA LEU A 74 -7.67 -4.25 2.97
C LEU A 74 -6.32 -4.97 2.89
N ARG A 75 -5.21 -4.24 2.71
CA ARG A 75 -3.87 -4.81 2.70
C ARG A 75 -3.52 -5.46 4.03
N SER A 76 -3.76 -4.77 5.15
CA SER A 76 -3.53 -5.32 6.48
C SER A 76 -4.36 -6.57 6.73
N LEU A 77 -5.62 -6.60 6.27
CA LEU A 77 -6.48 -7.77 6.36
C LEU A 77 -5.90 -8.95 5.57
N VAL A 78 -5.46 -8.74 4.33
CA VAL A 78 -4.82 -9.78 3.52
C VAL A 78 -3.54 -10.31 4.19
N VAL A 79 -2.71 -9.43 4.76
CA VAL A 79 -1.49 -9.85 5.47
C VAL A 79 -1.84 -10.68 6.72
N LEU A 80 -2.77 -10.21 7.56
CA LEU A 80 -3.16 -10.90 8.78
C LEU A 80 -3.84 -12.24 8.52
N THR A 81 -4.70 -12.31 7.50
CA THR A 81 -5.31 -13.57 7.07
C THR A 81 -4.26 -14.56 6.58
N MET A 82 -3.31 -14.14 5.73
CA MET A 82 -2.23 -15.01 5.28
C MET A 82 -1.36 -15.52 6.43
N VAL A 83 -1.01 -14.64 7.37
CA VAL A 83 -0.27 -14.98 8.58
C VAL A 83 -1.03 -16.00 9.44
N SER A 84 -2.33 -15.82 9.62
CA SER A 84 -3.20 -16.72 10.38
C SER A 84 -3.31 -18.09 9.71
N MET A 85 -3.54 -18.11 8.39
CA MET A 85 -3.63 -19.34 7.61
C MET A 85 -2.32 -20.14 7.59
N CYS A 86 -1.18 -19.46 7.55
CA CYS A 86 0.14 -20.10 7.48
C CYS A 86 0.80 -20.31 8.85
N ASN A 87 0.13 -19.96 9.96
CA ASN A 87 0.68 -19.99 11.32
C ASN A 87 2.06 -19.31 11.43
N CYS A 88 2.22 -18.15 10.78
CA CYS A 88 3.47 -17.42 10.77
C CYS A 88 3.81 -16.85 12.16
N SER A 89 5.04 -17.05 12.62
CA SER A 89 5.53 -16.63 13.95
C SER A 89 6.71 -15.65 13.88
N THR A 90 7.45 -15.61 12.77
CA THR A 90 8.65 -14.78 12.62
C THR A 90 8.40 -13.53 11.79
N LEU A 91 9.15 -12.45 12.03
CA LEU A 91 9.06 -11.22 11.24
C LEU A 91 9.28 -11.49 9.73
N TYR A 92 10.23 -12.36 9.39
CA TYR A 92 10.51 -12.74 8.01
C TYR A 92 9.29 -13.38 7.33
N GLN A 93 8.54 -14.22 8.04
CA GLN A 93 7.31 -14.82 7.52
C GLN A 93 6.22 -13.77 7.28
N TYR A 94 6.07 -12.79 8.19
CA TYR A 94 5.16 -11.66 7.97
C TYR A 94 5.55 -10.84 6.73
N GLN A 95 6.84 -10.58 6.55
CA GLN A 95 7.35 -9.89 5.36
C GLN A 95 7.09 -10.69 4.09
N SER A 96 7.27 -12.02 4.12
CA SER A 96 6.93 -12.88 2.97
C SER A 96 5.43 -12.87 2.65
N ALA A 97 4.56 -12.87 3.66
CA ALA A 97 3.12 -12.75 3.47
C ALA A 97 2.74 -11.39 2.87
N ALA A 98 3.39 -10.32 3.31
CA ALA A 98 3.27 -9.00 2.69
C ALA A 98 3.72 -8.99 1.23
N MET A 99 4.82 -9.67 0.88
CA MET A 99 5.24 -9.79 -0.53
C MET A 99 4.20 -10.53 -1.39
N VAL A 100 3.53 -11.54 -0.84
CA VAL A 100 2.41 -12.21 -1.54
C VAL A 100 1.26 -11.22 -1.80
N ALA A 101 0.89 -10.42 -0.80
CA ALA A 101 -0.13 -9.38 -0.97
C ALA A 101 0.26 -8.36 -2.06
N VAL A 102 1.52 -7.96 -2.08
CA VAL A 102 2.09 -7.07 -3.11
C VAL A 102 1.97 -7.71 -4.50
N MET A 103 2.37 -8.98 -4.66
CA MET A 103 2.31 -9.67 -5.94
C MET A 103 0.87 -9.76 -6.48
N ILE A 104 -0.11 -9.96 -5.61
CA ILE A 104 -1.54 -9.94 -5.98
C ILE A 104 -1.96 -8.53 -6.43
N GLY A 105 -1.57 -7.48 -5.69
CA GLY A 105 -1.87 -6.09 -6.05
C GLY A 105 -1.20 -5.63 -7.34
N MET A 106 -0.02 -6.16 -7.65
CA MET A 106 0.77 -5.81 -8.83
C MET A 106 0.23 -6.37 -10.14
N MET A 107 -0.79 -7.23 -10.14
CA MET A 107 -1.36 -7.77 -11.38
C MET A 107 -1.80 -6.68 -12.36
N ARG A 108 -2.19 -5.49 -11.89
CA ARG A 108 -2.59 -4.36 -12.76
C ARG A 108 -1.42 -3.61 -13.41
N VAL A 109 -0.19 -3.78 -12.91
CA VAL A 109 1.00 -3.03 -13.35
C VAL A 109 1.33 -3.31 -14.82
N HIS A 110 0.94 -4.48 -15.36
CA HIS A 110 1.11 -4.74 -16.81
C HIS A 110 0.45 -3.66 -17.68
N ARG A 111 -0.64 -3.01 -17.22
CA ARG A 111 -1.34 -1.96 -17.97
C ARG A 111 -0.61 -0.63 -17.95
N THR A 112 0.18 -0.36 -16.91
CA THR A 112 0.92 0.92 -16.78
C THR A 112 2.13 0.97 -17.73
N PHE A 113 2.59 -0.18 -18.23
CA PHE A 113 3.62 -0.22 -19.27
C PHE A 113 3.20 0.40 -20.61
N SER A 114 1.90 0.51 -20.87
CA SER A 114 1.36 1.20 -22.05
C SER A 114 1.26 2.72 -21.89
N CYS A 115 1.51 3.26 -20.70
CA CYS A 115 1.42 4.69 -20.41
C CYS A 115 2.70 5.44 -20.81
N HIS A 116 2.60 6.76 -20.94
CA HIS A 116 3.78 7.62 -21.04
C HIS A 116 4.57 7.56 -19.72
N ARG A 117 5.87 7.19 -19.79
CA ARG A 117 6.81 7.05 -18.66
C ARG A 117 6.54 5.85 -17.75
N PRO A 118 6.56 4.62 -18.31
CA PRO A 118 6.18 3.42 -17.58
C PRO A 118 7.08 3.12 -16.37
N ILE A 119 8.38 3.41 -16.47
CA ILE A 119 9.34 3.13 -15.40
C ILE A 119 9.06 4.01 -14.17
N GLN A 120 8.70 5.28 -14.34
CA GLN A 120 8.41 6.17 -13.22
C GLN A 120 7.15 5.72 -12.48
N ILE A 121 6.08 5.45 -13.22
CA ILE A 121 4.81 4.94 -12.66
C ILE A 121 5.05 3.60 -11.96
N PHE A 122 5.86 2.73 -12.58
CA PHE A 122 6.27 1.48 -11.98
C PHE A 122 6.93 1.73 -10.63
N VAL A 123 8.00 2.54 -10.56
CA VAL A 123 8.73 2.78 -9.31
C VAL A 123 7.86 3.44 -8.24
N THR A 124 7.02 4.41 -8.59
CA THR A 124 6.19 5.13 -7.61
C THR A 124 5.05 4.26 -7.08
N GLU A 125 4.34 3.52 -7.93
CA GLU A 125 3.24 2.65 -7.52
C GLU A 125 3.75 1.37 -6.84
N THR A 126 4.73 0.69 -7.44
CA THR A 126 5.26 -0.56 -6.88
C THR A 126 6.10 -0.34 -5.63
N GLY A 127 6.89 0.74 -5.60
CA GLY A 127 7.66 1.13 -4.43
C GLY A 127 6.75 1.47 -3.25
N TYR A 128 5.67 2.22 -3.50
CA TYR A 128 4.67 2.48 -2.46
C TYR A 128 4.01 1.20 -1.97
N GLU A 129 3.54 0.33 -2.89
CA GLU A 129 2.85 -0.91 -2.53
C GLU A 129 3.75 -1.81 -1.67
N MET A 130 5.03 -1.93 -2.05
CA MET A 130 6.02 -2.68 -1.28
C MET A 130 6.27 -2.05 0.09
N ALA A 131 6.52 -0.73 0.16
CA ALA A 131 6.78 -0.03 1.42
C ALA A 131 5.57 -0.09 2.37
N ALA A 132 4.35 0.08 1.84
CA ALA A 132 3.12 -0.02 2.61
C ALA A 132 2.90 -1.44 3.13
N ALA A 133 3.14 -2.47 2.31
CA ALA A 133 3.02 -3.86 2.73
C ALA A 133 4.06 -4.25 3.79
N MET A 134 5.30 -3.78 3.64
CA MET A 134 6.35 -4.00 4.65
C MET A 134 6.01 -3.29 5.97
N THR A 135 5.48 -2.07 5.91
CA THR A 135 5.02 -1.33 7.09
C THR A 135 3.87 -2.08 7.77
N ALA A 136 2.92 -2.61 7.00
CA ALA A 136 1.86 -3.47 7.52
C ALA A 136 2.43 -4.69 8.26
N ALA A 137 3.35 -5.42 7.63
CA ALA A 137 4.00 -6.59 8.21
C ALA A 137 4.70 -6.27 9.53
N VAL A 138 5.49 -5.19 9.57
CA VAL A 138 6.24 -4.76 10.75
C VAL A 138 5.28 -4.37 11.88
N VAL A 139 4.27 -3.55 11.61
CA VAL A 139 3.31 -3.11 12.62
C VAL A 139 2.51 -4.30 13.16
N CYS A 140 1.95 -5.14 12.29
CA CYS A 140 1.19 -6.31 12.71
C CYS A 140 2.03 -7.31 13.52
N TYR A 141 3.30 -7.52 13.14
CA TYR A 141 4.20 -8.39 13.89
C TYR A 141 4.48 -7.85 15.30
N TYR A 142 4.84 -6.58 15.42
CA TYR A 142 5.15 -5.99 16.73
C TYR A 142 3.93 -5.89 17.64
N MET A 143 2.76 -5.55 17.09
CA MET A 143 1.51 -5.53 17.87
C MET A 143 1.21 -6.92 18.45
N LYS A 144 1.30 -7.98 17.62
CA LYS A 144 1.08 -9.36 18.10
C LYS A 144 2.17 -9.81 19.08
N LYS A 145 3.43 -9.44 18.86
CA LYS A 145 4.54 -9.81 19.75
C LYS A 145 4.40 -9.19 21.13
N TYR A 146 3.94 -7.95 21.21
CA TYR A 146 3.78 -7.22 22.47
C TYR A 146 2.39 -7.37 23.09
N ASN A 147 1.48 -8.14 22.48
CA ASN A 147 0.08 -8.31 22.93
C ASN A 147 -0.60 -6.97 23.27
N PHE A 148 -0.35 -5.95 22.44
CA PHE A 148 -1.20 -4.75 22.46
C PHE A 148 -2.58 -5.05 21.89
#